data_AF-A0A9R1E9Z9-F1
#
_entry.id   AF-A0A9R1E9Z9-F1
#
_cell.length_a   1.000
_cell.length_b   1.000
_cell.length_c   1.000
_cell.angle_alpha   90.00
_cell.angle_beta   90.00
_cell.angle_gamma   90.00
#
_symmetry.space_group_name_H-M   'P 1'
#
loop_
_entity.id
_entity.type
_entity.pdbx_description
1 polymer ?
#
loop_
_entity_poly.entity_id
_entity_poly.type
_entity_poly.pdbx_seq_one_letter_code
_entity_poly.pdbx_strand_id
1 'polypeptide(L)'
;MAQPYMPVASAEDPEIQESPGNGSSSIWIQEEEEKIRKQAEQVTLSIPPHFPRLDSIGGNNLDFDYPSIFKLRRRAAVGVALASMPTLPQAAASPALDHPEPATSSIMVAAVGPYHRPSSGSLITDAKKCAIVKFLASQQGSGLNTADFLRWAKENDARVQSCYEAGSFTVSSEPSREEETMSSKDLPRMLLLDGCLLLFAVFLLTSSVHATPALPAHDDAERERQFNYLSADMCRNMKQTRLDLLTLSNQIPFFVLAELHGRLKGTLFNGIERSIEELALSCFDDIHPPLSGVIKQAKAGETITFPKTVHHLLHLFHWSRVPEGKHMLLNDSPCLHAEPESHLPCATWFEEWRTSFSKQAAPGGSSLHIVFKREMMDMRGVMHVPAQHIHGYSEPVFRSLIAFEQRHHQCGLGVTAYSICMARLLQTEADAKLLRERGILAHTHQTDKEIVDLFTGLADEYSNTFYSKDLLRLCEDVSAHHKSTPAKAIKWVRLQCFPKQSVTFFVIFGALISFATVINAGYSVYRFYHPLPVK
;
A
#
# COMPACT_ATOMS: atom_id res chain seq x y z
N MET A 1 79.49 -25.28 -62.58
CA MET A 1 80.23 -24.52 -61.55
C MET A 1 79.27 -24.20 -60.41
N ALA A 2 79.69 -24.59 -59.20
CA ALA A 2 79.27 -24.25 -57.83
C ALA A 2 77.98 -23.43 -57.50
N GLN A 3 77.27 -23.99 -56.53
CA GLN A 3 76.38 -23.46 -55.44
C GLN A 3 76.87 -22.15 -54.73
N PRO A 4 76.17 -21.52 -53.71
CA PRO A 4 75.18 -22.08 -52.74
C PRO A 4 74.00 -21.20 -52.17
N TYR A 5 73.06 -21.90 -51.47
CA TYR A 5 72.34 -21.66 -50.17
C TYR A 5 72.32 -20.25 -49.51
N MET A 6 71.24 -19.73 -48.88
CA MET A 6 70.55 -20.14 -47.62
C MET A 6 69.23 -19.33 -47.35
N PRO A 7 68.38 -19.72 -46.35
CA PRO A 7 66.95 -19.37 -46.23
C PRO A 7 66.60 -18.26 -45.21
N VAL A 8 65.36 -17.73 -45.25
CA VAL A 8 64.80 -16.80 -44.23
C VAL A 8 63.49 -17.35 -43.68
N ALA A 9 63.33 -17.13 -42.37
CA ALA A 9 62.51 -17.80 -41.38
C ALA A 9 60.98 -17.58 -41.46
N SER A 10 60.29 -18.55 -40.86
CA SER A 10 58.88 -18.59 -40.47
C SER A 10 58.43 -17.35 -39.68
N ALA A 11 57.26 -16.81 -40.00
CA ALA A 11 56.54 -15.86 -39.16
C ALA A 11 55.43 -16.62 -38.43
N GLU A 12 55.55 -16.68 -37.10
CA GLU A 12 54.55 -17.19 -36.16
C GLU A 12 53.38 -16.21 -36.00
N ASP A 13 52.22 -16.78 -35.67
CA ASP A 13 50.94 -16.11 -35.40
C ASP A 13 51.02 -15.04 -34.29
N PRO A 14 50.25 -13.94 -34.38
CA PRO A 14 50.21 -12.95 -33.32
C PRO A 14 49.39 -13.46 -32.13
N GLU A 15 50.07 -13.56 -30.97
CA GLU A 15 49.47 -13.68 -29.65
C GLU A 15 48.36 -12.65 -29.42
N ILE A 16 47.19 -13.14 -29.05
CA ILE A 16 46.12 -12.35 -28.46
C ILE A 16 46.61 -11.90 -27.07
N GLN A 17 47.04 -10.65 -26.96
CA GLN A 17 47.28 -10.01 -25.67
C GLN A 17 45.95 -9.86 -24.92
N GLU A 18 45.75 -10.69 -23.91
CA GLU A 18 44.75 -10.47 -22.87
C GLU A 18 45.07 -9.16 -22.11
N SER A 19 44.07 -8.28 -22.03
CA SER A 19 44.12 -7.05 -21.26
C SER A 19 44.25 -7.34 -19.75
N PRO A 20 45.12 -6.65 -18.98
CA PRO A 20 45.38 -6.98 -17.57
C PRO A 20 44.23 -6.64 -16.59
N GLY A 21 43.07 -6.15 -17.07
CA GLY A 21 41.96 -5.69 -16.24
C GLY A 21 40.96 -6.77 -15.78
N ASN A 22 41.00 -7.98 -16.34
CA ASN A 22 39.93 -8.97 -16.15
C ASN A 22 40.13 -9.92 -14.95
N GLY A 23 41.37 -10.08 -14.47
CA GLY A 23 41.71 -11.04 -13.41
C GLY A 23 41.13 -10.68 -12.02
N SER A 24 41.21 -9.40 -11.63
CA SER A 24 40.73 -8.97 -10.30
C SER A 24 39.19 -9.01 -10.19
N SER A 25 38.48 -8.69 -11.28
CA SER A 25 37.01 -8.75 -11.33
C SER A 25 36.48 -10.19 -11.20
N SER A 26 37.20 -11.17 -11.77
CA SER A 26 36.80 -12.58 -11.66
C SER A 26 37.03 -13.16 -10.26
N ILE A 27 38.07 -12.73 -9.54
CA ILE A 27 38.44 -13.33 -8.24
C ILE A 27 37.39 -13.00 -7.16
N TRP A 28 36.95 -11.75 -7.05
CA TRP A 28 35.98 -11.40 -6.00
C TRP A 28 34.60 -12.02 -6.22
N ILE A 29 34.21 -12.23 -7.48
CA ILE A 29 32.96 -12.91 -7.81
C ILE A 29 33.00 -14.35 -7.31
N GLN A 30 34.11 -15.06 -7.56
CA GLN A 30 34.32 -16.43 -7.08
C GLN A 30 34.32 -16.49 -5.54
N GLU A 31 34.96 -15.52 -4.87
CA GLU A 31 34.92 -15.40 -3.41
C GLU A 31 33.48 -15.26 -2.88
N GLU A 32 32.66 -14.43 -3.52
CA GLU A 32 31.27 -14.22 -3.12
C GLU A 32 30.37 -15.42 -3.42
N GLU A 33 30.54 -16.11 -4.55
CA GLU A 33 29.82 -17.36 -4.84
C GLU A 33 30.15 -18.44 -3.82
N GLU A 34 31.42 -18.57 -3.45
CA GLU A 34 31.87 -19.50 -2.41
C GLU A 34 31.31 -19.14 -1.03
N LYS A 35 31.22 -17.84 -0.71
CA LYS A 35 30.59 -17.34 0.54
C LYS A 35 29.10 -17.65 0.58
N ILE A 36 28.38 -17.42 -0.53
CA ILE A 36 26.96 -17.80 -0.66
C ILE A 36 26.79 -19.30 -0.48
N ARG A 37 27.64 -20.12 -1.12
CA ARG A 37 27.61 -21.57 -1.01
C ARG A 37 27.79 -22.04 0.44
N LYS A 38 28.82 -21.53 1.14
CA LYS A 38 29.10 -21.87 2.54
C LYS A 38 27.98 -21.45 3.48
N GLN A 39 27.39 -20.27 3.30
CA GLN A 39 26.28 -19.81 4.14
C GLN A 39 25.00 -20.60 3.87
N ALA A 40 24.73 -20.99 2.63
CA ALA A 40 23.59 -21.84 2.29
C ALA A 40 23.69 -23.23 2.96
N GLU A 41 24.90 -23.76 3.15
CA GLU A 41 25.14 -25.06 3.81
C GLU A 41 24.89 -25.05 5.33
N GLN A 42 24.85 -23.87 5.96
CA GLN A 42 24.48 -23.72 7.37
C GLN A 42 22.98 -23.96 7.62
N VAL A 43 22.18 -23.99 6.55
CA VAL A 43 20.73 -24.23 6.62
C VAL A 43 20.48 -25.74 6.67
N THR A 44 20.30 -26.28 7.87
CA THR A 44 19.88 -27.68 8.05
C THR A 44 18.44 -27.85 7.56
N LEU A 45 18.25 -28.64 6.49
CA LEU A 45 16.94 -28.95 5.89
C LEU A 45 16.11 -29.91 6.77
N SER A 46 15.63 -29.43 7.92
CA SER A 46 14.60 -30.12 8.70
C SER A 46 13.23 -29.54 8.36
N ILE A 47 12.39 -30.33 7.68
CA ILE A 47 10.98 -29.95 7.47
C ILE A 47 10.34 -29.84 8.86
N PRO A 48 9.71 -28.70 9.22
CA PRO A 48 8.99 -28.61 10.48
C PRO A 48 7.88 -29.67 10.55
N PRO A 49 7.74 -30.42 11.66
CA PRO A 49 6.89 -31.61 11.74
C PRO A 49 5.37 -31.35 11.55
N HIS A 50 4.97 -30.10 11.37
CA HIS A 50 3.59 -29.65 11.28
C HIS A 50 3.20 -29.14 9.88
N PHE A 51 4.07 -29.24 8.88
CA PHE A 51 3.76 -28.79 7.51
C PHE A 51 2.95 -29.87 6.76
N PRO A 52 1.69 -29.62 6.37
CA PRO A 52 0.94 -30.52 5.50
C PRO A 52 1.53 -30.46 4.08
N ARG A 53 1.53 -31.59 3.36
CA ARG A 53 1.88 -31.64 1.94
C ARG A 53 1.00 -30.66 1.14
N LEU A 54 1.58 -29.89 0.22
CA LEU A 54 0.87 -28.89 -0.60
C LEU A 54 -0.30 -29.47 -1.42
N ASP A 55 -0.36 -30.78 -1.58
CA ASP A 55 -1.40 -31.51 -2.32
C ASP A 55 -2.82 -31.30 -1.78
N SER A 56 -3.00 -30.80 -0.55
CA SER A 56 -4.33 -30.55 0.04
C SER A 56 -4.92 -29.17 -0.25
N ILE A 57 -4.22 -28.31 -1.00
CA ILE A 57 -4.71 -26.97 -1.39
C ILE A 57 -5.44 -27.01 -2.76
N GLY A 58 -5.35 -28.12 -3.48
CA GLY A 58 -6.07 -28.39 -4.73
C GLY A 58 -7.50 -28.89 -4.51
N GLY A 59 -8.32 -28.14 -3.77
CA GLY A 59 -9.74 -28.42 -3.59
C GLY A 59 -10.59 -27.26 -4.06
N ASN A 60 -11.22 -27.41 -5.23
CA ASN A 60 -12.27 -26.50 -5.71
C ASN A 60 -13.44 -26.50 -4.71
N ASN A 61 -13.38 -25.63 -3.70
CA ASN A 61 -14.53 -25.20 -2.92
C ASN A 61 -14.25 -23.78 -2.44
N LEU A 62 -14.92 -22.82 -3.07
CA LEU A 62 -15.17 -21.49 -2.56
C LEU A 62 -16.08 -21.60 -1.32
N ASP A 63 -15.48 -21.91 -0.18
CA ASP A 63 -15.98 -21.58 1.17
C ASP A 63 -14.94 -22.08 2.17
N PHE A 64 -13.99 -21.22 2.56
CA PHE A 64 -13.13 -21.47 3.71
C PHE A 64 -13.66 -20.70 4.92
N ASP A 65 -14.74 -21.27 5.49
CA ASP A 65 -15.07 -21.12 6.90
C ASP A 65 -13.95 -21.81 7.71
N TYR A 66 -13.16 -21.03 8.45
CA TYR A 66 -12.17 -21.58 9.37
C TYR A 66 -12.89 -22.39 10.46
N PRO A 67 -12.49 -23.64 10.77
CA PRO A 67 -13.03 -24.36 11.92
C PRO A 67 -12.64 -23.62 13.21
N SER A 68 -13.65 -23.00 13.82
CA SER A 68 -13.59 -22.29 15.09
C SER A 68 -12.97 -23.13 16.20
N ILE A 69 -11.74 -22.77 16.59
CA ILE A 69 -11.09 -23.20 17.84
C ILE A 69 -11.72 -22.46 19.06
N PHE A 70 -12.61 -21.49 18.83
CA PHE A 70 -13.35 -20.79 19.88
C PHE A 70 -14.71 -21.45 20.15
N LYS A 71 -14.69 -22.72 20.60
CA LYS A 71 -15.77 -23.21 21.48
C LYS A 71 -15.41 -22.93 22.93
N LEU A 72 -16.14 -21.97 23.48
CA LEU A 72 -16.17 -21.49 24.86
C LEU A 72 -16.13 -22.67 25.87
N ARG A 73 -14.98 -22.90 26.52
CA ARG A 73 -14.94 -23.66 27.78
C ARG A 73 -15.31 -22.72 28.91
N ARG A 74 -16.32 -23.12 29.69
CA ARG A 74 -16.97 -22.32 30.75
C ARG A 74 -15.97 -21.78 31.78
N ARG A 75 -16.26 -20.55 32.20
CA ARG A 75 -15.68 -19.81 33.34
C ARG A 75 -15.52 -20.65 34.61
N ALA A 76 -14.38 -20.49 35.26
CA ALA A 76 -14.29 -20.45 36.73
C ALA A 76 -13.89 -19.03 37.14
N ALA A 77 -14.60 -18.47 38.10
CA ALA A 77 -14.55 -17.08 38.53
C ALA A 77 -13.57 -16.86 39.68
N VAL A 78 -12.78 -15.79 39.63
CA VAL A 78 -12.17 -15.02 40.74
C VAL A 78 -11.79 -13.66 40.08
N GLY A 79 -11.94 -12.45 40.60
CA GLY A 79 -12.26 -11.88 41.91
C GLY A 79 -11.69 -10.45 41.84
N VAL A 80 -12.51 -9.47 42.23
CA VAL A 80 -12.33 -8.02 42.07
C VAL A 80 -11.10 -7.44 42.79
N ALA A 81 -10.47 -6.40 42.21
CA ALA A 81 -9.86 -5.31 42.99
C ALA A 81 -9.77 -3.99 42.19
N LEU A 82 -10.30 -2.91 42.78
CA LEU A 82 -10.22 -1.52 42.34
C LEU A 82 -8.85 -0.89 42.62
N ALA A 83 -8.40 0.04 41.77
CA ALA A 83 -7.53 1.19 42.10
C ALA A 83 -7.40 2.10 40.85
N SER A 84 -8.12 3.23 40.76
CA SER A 84 -7.72 4.60 41.14
C SER A 84 -6.75 5.31 40.16
N MET A 85 -7.30 6.36 39.53
CA MET A 85 -6.65 7.38 38.68
C MET A 85 -5.51 8.11 39.38
N PRO A 86 -4.56 8.69 38.59
CA PRO A 86 -4.22 10.09 38.80
C PRO A 86 -4.05 10.93 37.51
N THR A 87 -4.72 12.08 37.53
CA THR A 87 -4.33 13.46 37.12
C THR A 87 -3.18 13.76 36.14
N LEU A 88 -3.50 14.65 35.19
CA LEU A 88 -2.63 15.51 34.37
C LEU A 88 -1.51 16.22 35.16
N PRO A 89 -0.41 16.55 34.46
CA PRO A 89 0.18 17.89 34.59
C PRO A 89 0.43 18.61 33.25
N GLN A 90 0.52 19.93 33.39
CA GLN A 90 0.63 21.01 32.42
C GLN A 90 1.90 21.05 31.56
N ALA A 91 1.74 21.78 30.45
CA ALA A 91 2.70 22.33 29.50
C ALA A 91 4.10 22.71 30.04
N ALA A 92 5.13 22.38 29.26
CA ALA A 92 6.40 23.09 29.22
C ALA A 92 7.06 22.98 27.83
N ALA A 93 7.40 24.17 27.30
CA ALA A 93 8.45 24.56 26.36
C ALA A 93 9.05 23.55 25.35
N SER A 94 8.99 23.94 24.08
CA SER A 94 9.71 23.36 22.93
C SER A 94 11.23 23.32 23.10
N PRO A 95 11.88 22.30 22.50
CA PRO A 95 13.14 22.51 21.80
C PRO A 95 13.13 21.94 20.37
N ALA A 96 13.89 22.64 19.51
CA ALA A 96 14.59 22.27 18.27
C ALA A 96 14.05 21.19 17.31
N LEU A 97 14.02 21.56 16.03
CA LEU A 97 13.80 20.71 14.87
C LEU A 97 14.74 19.49 14.86
N ASP A 98 14.20 18.31 15.19
CA ASP A 98 14.65 17.03 14.66
C ASP A 98 13.63 16.59 13.63
N HIS A 99 14.09 16.27 12.41
CA HIS A 99 13.27 15.55 11.46
C HIS A 99 12.88 14.21 12.09
N PRO A 100 11.59 13.83 12.15
CA PRO A 100 11.20 12.57 12.77
C PRO A 100 11.83 11.42 11.98
N GLU A 101 12.70 10.65 12.63
CA GLU A 101 13.04 9.32 12.17
C GLU A 101 11.73 8.54 11.97
N PRO A 102 11.55 7.84 10.84
CA PRO A 102 10.31 7.12 10.58
C PRO A 102 10.12 6.08 11.67
N ALA A 103 8.99 6.16 12.38
CA ALA A 103 8.58 5.21 13.40
C ALA A 103 8.87 3.78 12.92
N THR A 104 9.72 3.07 13.66
CA THR A 104 10.29 1.78 13.31
C THR A 104 9.20 0.72 13.17
N SER A 105 8.69 0.55 11.96
CA SER A 105 7.95 -0.65 11.57
C SER A 105 8.94 -1.81 11.59
N SER A 106 8.95 -2.55 12.70
CA SER A 106 9.84 -3.69 12.88
C SER A 106 9.58 -4.71 11.78
N ILE A 107 10.56 -4.95 10.91
CA ILE A 107 10.49 -6.01 9.91
C ILE A 107 10.51 -7.36 10.60
N MET A 108 9.51 -8.21 10.33
CA MET A 108 9.29 -9.44 11.10
C MET A 108 9.72 -10.70 10.35
N VAL A 109 9.44 -10.78 9.05
CA VAL A 109 9.64 -11.97 8.24
C VAL A 109 10.84 -11.82 7.32
N ALA A 110 10.94 -10.74 6.56
CA ALA A 110 11.93 -10.63 5.49
C ALA A 110 12.52 -9.22 5.37
N ALA A 111 13.70 -9.02 5.95
CA ALA A 111 14.51 -7.82 5.76
C ALA A 111 15.19 -7.80 4.37
N VAL A 112 15.08 -6.68 3.67
CA VAL A 112 15.51 -6.44 2.29
C VAL A 112 16.06 -5.01 2.17
N GLY A 113 17.15 -4.87 1.42
CA GLY A 113 17.75 -3.57 1.15
C GLY A 113 18.73 -3.13 2.25
N PRO A 114 19.27 -1.91 2.13
CA PRO A 114 20.42 -1.49 2.92
C PRO A 114 20.07 -1.10 4.36
N TYR A 115 18.84 -0.61 4.60
CA TYR A 115 18.44 -0.05 5.90
C TYR A 115 18.23 -1.06 7.02
N HIS A 116 18.12 -2.35 6.69
CA HIS A 116 17.81 -3.41 7.65
C HIS A 116 18.99 -4.36 7.87
N ARG A 117 20.22 -3.98 7.51
CA ARG A 117 21.43 -4.78 7.76
C ARG A 117 22.25 -4.19 8.90
N PRO A 118 22.67 -4.99 9.91
CA PRO A 118 22.43 -6.42 10.15
C PRO A 118 21.32 -6.61 11.18
N SER A 119 20.05 -6.30 10.87
CA SER A 119 18.99 -6.42 11.87
C SER A 119 18.72 -7.90 12.21
N SER A 120 19.09 -8.29 13.42
CA SER A 120 19.12 -9.65 13.95
C SER A 120 17.74 -10.23 14.32
N GLY A 121 16.65 -9.71 13.75
CA GLY A 121 15.27 -10.03 14.16
C GLY A 121 14.37 -10.67 13.09
N SER A 122 14.74 -10.64 11.80
CA SER A 122 13.92 -11.16 10.71
C SER A 122 13.91 -12.70 10.68
N LEU A 123 12.72 -13.30 10.47
CA LEU A 123 12.55 -14.77 10.39
C LEU A 123 13.40 -15.39 9.26
N ILE A 124 13.44 -14.74 8.10
CA ILE A 124 14.30 -15.13 6.97
C ILE A 124 15.70 -14.57 7.21
N THR A 125 16.63 -15.47 7.48
CA THR A 125 18.05 -15.16 7.69
C THR A 125 18.82 -15.03 6.39
N ASP A 126 20.00 -14.41 6.43
CA ASP A 126 20.92 -14.34 5.28
C ASP A 126 21.33 -15.73 4.77
N ALA A 127 21.46 -16.72 5.66
CA ALA A 127 21.71 -18.11 5.28
C ALA A 127 20.55 -18.67 4.45
N LYS A 128 19.29 -18.38 4.83
CA LYS A 128 18.10 -18.79 4.07
C LYS A 128 18.01 -18.06 2.73
N LYS A 129 18.38 -16.79 2.64
CA LYS A 129 18.51 -16.06 1.36
C LYS A 129 19.56 -16.72 0.44
N CYS A 130 20.72 -17.08 0.98
CA CYS A 130 21.75 -17.80 0.23
C CYS A 130 21.25 -19.16 -0.27
N ALA A 131 20.47 -19.88 0.55
CA ALA A 131 19.85 -21.14 0.15
C ALA A 131 18.82 -20.97 -0.97
N ILE A 132 18.04 -19.88 -0.98
CA ILE A 132 17.14 -19.52 -2.10
C ILE A 132 17.96 -19.28 -3.37
N VAL A 133 19.04 -18.49 -3.30
CA VAL A 133 19.90 -18.25 -4.48
C VAL A 133 20.50 -19.55 -5.00
N LYS A 134 21.02 -20.41 -4.12
CA LYS A 134 21.56 -21.73 -4.49
C LYS A 134 20.50 -22.61 -5.15
N PHE A 135 19.27 -22.62 -4.61
CA PHE A 135 18.14 -23.35 -5.18
C PHE A 135 17.84 -22.87 -6.61
N LEU A 136 17.74 -21.55 -6.82
CA LEU A 136 17.47 -20.95 -8.14
C LEU A 136 18.62 -21.14 -9.14
N ALA A 137 19.87 -21.15 -8.67
CA ALA A 137 21.05 -21.39 -9.50
C ALA A 137 21.20 -22.88 -9.92
N SER A 138 20.75 -23.81 -9.08
CA SER A 138 20.89 -25.25 -9.30
C SER A 138 19.94 -25.87 -10.35
N GLN A 139 19.09 -25.07 -10.99
CA GLN A 139 18.18 -25.57 -12.02
C GLN A 139 18.94 -25.92 -13.30
N GLN A 140 18.81 -27.17 -13.76
CA GLN A 140 19.54 -27.66 -14.93
C GLN A 140 19.14 -26.90 -16.20
N GLY A 141 20.14 -26.43 -16.97
CA GLY A 141 19.96 -25.85 -18.30
C GLY A 141 19.52 -24.39 -18.36
N SER A 142 18.94 -23.82 -17.29
CA SER A 142 18.43 -22.44 -17.27
C SER A 142 18.59 -21.71 -15.92
N GLY A 143 19.29 -22.31 -14.95
CA GLY A 143 19.53 -21.75 -13.62
C GLY A 143 20.12 -20.34 -13.60
N LEU A 144 19.86 -19.60 -12.52
CA LEU A 144 20.43 -18.27 -12.32
C LEU A 144 21.96 -18.31 -12.32
N ASN A 145 22.60 -17.68 -13.31
CA ASN A 145 24.04 -17.45 -13.28
C ASN A 145 24.36 -16.32 -12.30
N THR A 146 24.85 -16.68 -11.12
CA THR A 146 25.20 -15.77 -10.02
C THR A 146 26.34 -14.85 -10.38
N ALA A 147 27.42 -15.36 -10.98
CA ALA A 147 28.57 -14.57 -11.41
C ALA A 147 28.17 -13.47 -12.41
N ASP A 148 27.36 -13.81 -13.42
CA ASP A 148 26.93 -12.84 -14.42
C ASP A 148 26.01 -11.77 -13.82
N PHE A 149 25.19 -12.11 -12.83
CA PHE A 149 24.36 -11.12 -12.15
C PHE A 149 25.20 -10.23 -11.24
N LEU A 150 26.17 -10.78 -10.50
CA LEU A 150 27.07 -9.98 -9.66
C LEU A 150 27.88 -8.98 -10.50
N ARG A 151 28.33 -9.38 -11.70
CA ARG A 151 28.99 -8.48 -12.66
C ARG A 151 28.05 -7.37 -13.12
N TRP A 152 26.84 -7.72 -13.56
CA TRP A 152 25.83 -6.74 -13.97
C TRP A 152 25.47 -5.76 -12.83
N ALA A 153 25.30 -6.26 -11.62
CA ALA A 153 24.97 -5.45 -10.45
C ALA A 153 26.10 -4.46 -10.15
N LYS A 154 27.35 -4.93 -10.25
CA LYS A 154 28.56 -4.10 -10.08
C LYS A 154 28.63 -2.97 -11.11
N GLU A 155 28.33 -3.26 -12.37
CA GLU A 155 28.28 -2.26 -13.45
C GLU A 155 27.17 -1.21 -13.22
N ASN A 156 26.14 -1.56 -12.45
CA ASN A 156 25.01 -0.69 -12.13
C ASN A 156 25.09 -0.06 -10.72
N ASP A 157 26.20 -0.19 -10.00
CA ASP A 157 26.36 0.31 -8.62
C ASP A 157 25.96 1.78 -8.47
N ALA A 158 26.47 2.66 -9.33
CA ALA A 158 26.19 4.10 -9.25
C ALA A 158 24.70 4.40 -9.45
N ARG A 159 24.05 3.67 -10.36
CA ARG A 159 22.61 3.80 -10.60
C ARG A 159 21.80 3.32 -9.40
N VAL A 160 22.19 2.21 -8.78
CA VAL A 160 21.53 1.70 -7.56
C VAL A 160 21.73 2.66 -6.40
N GLN A 161 22.95 3.16 -6.17
CA GLN A 161 23.24 4.11 -5.10
C GLN A 161 22.43 5.40 -5.25
N SER A 162 22.20 5.87 -6.49
CA SER A 162 21.35 7.04 -6.74
C SER A 162 19.88 6.86 -6.34
N CYS A 163 19.43 5.62 -6.10
CA CYS A 163 18.08 5.33 -5.62
C CYS A 163 17.94 5.43 -4.09
N TYR A 164 19.03 5.63 -3.36
CA TYR A 164 19.05 5.68 -1.89
C TYR A 164 19.57 7.03 -1.40
N GLU A 165 19.21 7.40 -0.17
CA GLU A 165 19.71 8.62 0.47
C GLU A 165 21.22 8.54 0.74
N ALA A 166 21.92 9.67 0.68
CA ALA A 166 23.34 9.74 1.00
C ALA A 166 23.57 9.26 2.45
N GLY A 167 24.45 8.28 2.66
CA GLY A 167 24.68 7.67 3.97
C GLY A 167 23.86 6.40 4.27
N SER A 168 22.96 5.97 3.37
CA SER A 168 22.19 4.72 3.56
C SER A 168 23.04 3.44 3.65
N PHE A 169 24.32 3.54 3.29
CA PHE A 169 25.30 2.46 3.29
C PHE A 169 26.33 2.57 4.44
N THR A 170 26.14 3.52 5.36
CA THR A 170 26.94 3.63 6.59
C THR A 170 26.20 2.90 7.70
N VAL A 171 26.77 1.84 8.25
CA VAL A 171 26.17 1.13 9.39
C VAL A 171 26.35 1.99 10.63
N SER A 172 25.26 2.58 11.12
CA SER A 172 25.22 3.24 12.43
C SER A 172 25.25 2.17 13.53
N SER A 173 26.43 1.61 13.80
CA SER A 173 26.66 0.91 15.07
C SER A 173 27.13 1.90 16.13
N GLU A 174 26.65 1.69 17.36
CA GLU A 174 27.05 2.34 18.61
C GLU A 174 28.50 2.90 18.65
N PRO A 175 28.79 3.96 19.43
CA PRO A 175 30.00 4.80 19.33
C PRO A 175 31.35 4.13 19.66
N SER A 176 31.40 2.80 19.73
CA SER A 176 32.54 2.00 20.20
C SER A 176 33.07 0.97 19.19
N ARG A 177 32.52 0.88 17.98
CA ARG A 177 33.07 0.07 16.89
C ARG A 177 33.28 0.93 15.65
N GLU A 178 34.47 0.80 15.05
CA GLU A 178 34.88 1.52 13.85
C GLU A 178 33.78 1.46 12.77
N GLU A 179 33.51 2.61 12.14
CA GLU A 179 32.49 2.79 11.10
C GLU A 179 32.79 1.88 9.88
N GLU A 180 32.25 0.66 9.87
CA GLU A 180 32.32 -0.22 8.71
C GLU A 180 31.32 0.26 7.64
N THR A 181 31.81 1.09 6.73
CA THR A 181 31.12 1.42 5.48
C THR A 181 30.88 0.16 4.65
N MET A 182 29.67 0.01 4.08
CA MET A 182 29.32 -1.14 3.24
C MET A 182 30.37 -1.34 2.14
N SER A 183 30.97 -2.53 2.06
CA SER A 183 32.02 -2.78 1.07
C SER A 183 31.46 -2.66 -0.34
N SER A 184 32.30 -2.26 -1.29
CA SER A 184 31.98 -2.22 -2.72
C SER A 184 31.46 -3.57 -3.27
N LYS A 185 31.69 -4.68 -2.56
CA LYS A 185 31.22 -6.03 -2.89
C LYS A 185 29.86 -6.38 -2.23
N ASP A 186 29.51 -5.72 -1.15
CA ASP A 186 28.32 -6.04 -0.35
C ASP A 186 27.01 -5.58 -1.02
N LEU A 187 27.07 -4.51 -1.82
CA LEU A 187 25.90 -3.99 -2.55
C LEU A 187 25.43 -4.99 -3.64
N PRO A 188 26.28 -5.44 -4.60
CA PRO A 188 25.89 -6.48 -5.56
C PRO A 188 25.35 -7.75 -4.89
N ARG A 189 26.01 -8.18 -3.80
CA ARG A 189 25.59 -9.32 -2.99
C ARG A 189 24.20 -9.10 -2.39
N MET A 190 23.92 -7.91 -1.85
CA MET A 190 22.61 -7.54 -1.31
C MET A 190 21.51 -7.64 -2.36
N LEU A 191 21.74 -7.05 -3.54
CA LEU A 191 20.79 -7.05 -4.63
C LEU A 191 20.46 -8.46 -5.10
N LEU A 192 21.47 -9.34 -5.17
CA LEU A 192 21.28 -10.74 -5.54
C LEU A 192 20.42 -11.49 -4.51
N LEU A 193 20.82 -11.45 -3.23
CA LEU A 193 20.15 -12.19 -2.15
C LEU A 193 18.72 -11.69 -1.93
N ASP A 194 18.56 -10.37 -1.79
CA ASP A 194 17.28 -9.77 -1.45
C ASP A 194 16.34 -9.72 -2.66
N GLY A 195 16.89 -9.52 -3.87
CA GLY A 195 16.11 -9.60 -5.11
C GLY A 195 15.58 -11.00 -5.40
N CYS A 196 16.40 -12.04 -5.19
CA CYS A 196 15.94 -13.43 -5.31
C CYS A 196 14.88 -13.77 -4.26
N LEU A 197 15.04 -13.32 -3.02
CA LEU A 197 14.03 -13.48 -1.97
C LEU A 197 12.70 -12.83 -2.38
N LEU A 198 12.73 -11.59 -2.88
CA LEU A 198 11.53 -10.87 -3.32
C LEU A 198 10.83 -11.57 -4.48
N LEU A 199 11.56 -12.02 -5.50
CA LEU A 199 10.96 -12.76 -6.62
C LEU A 199 10.40 -14.11 -6.19
N PHE A 200 11.08 -14.80 -5.29
CA PHE A 200 10.59 -16.04 -4.72
C PHE A 200 9.31 -15.82 -3.90
N ALA A 201 9.24 -14.74 -3.11
CA ALA A 201 8.03 -14.34 -2.41
C ALA A 201 6.90 -13.96 -3.40
N VAL A 202 7.17 -13.16 -4.43
CA VAL A 202 6.17 -12.80 -5.46
C VAL A 202 5.61 -14.05 -6.14
N PHE A 203 6.47 -15.02 -6.48
CA PHE A 203 6.04 -16.29 -7.04
C PHE A 203 5.11 -17.07 -6.10
N LEU A 204 5.50 -17.24 -4.83
CA LEU A 204 4.73 -18.00 -3.83
C LEU A 204 3.39 -17.35 -3.46
N LEU A 205 3.36 -16.03 -3.40
CA LEU A 205 2.24 -15.25 -2.86
C LEU A 205 1.22 -14.85 -3.93
N THR A 206 1.49 -15.14 -5.20
CA THR A 206 0.57 -14.87 -6.31
C THR A 206 -0.55 -15.92 -6.34
N SER A 207 -1.81 -15.49 -6.12
CA SER A 207 -3.03 -16.33 -6.08
C SER A 207 -3.33 -17.12 -7.36
N SER A 208 -2.58 -16.92 -8.43
CA SER A 208 -2.81 -17.54 -9.74
C SER A 208 -1.68 -18.48 -10.19
N VAL A 209 -0.59 -18.60 -9.42
CA VAL A 209 0.51 -19.52 -9.72
C VAL A 209 0.32 -20.85 -8.97
N HIS A 210 -0.94 -21.23 -8.70
CA HIS A 210 -1.29 -22.55 -8.15
C HIS A 210 -1.01 -23.72 -9.11
N ALA A 211 -0.44 -23.46 -10.28
CA ALA A 211 0.30 -24.48 -11.02
C ALA A 211 1.62 -24.68 -10.28
N THR A 212 1.70 -25.73 -9.45
CA THR A 212 2.98 -26.32 -9.05
C THR A 212 3.84 -26.40 -10.32
N PRO A 213 5.08 -25.87 -10.32
CA PRO A 213 5.95 -26.04 -11.47
C PRO A 213 6.00 -27.54 -11.77
N ALA A 214 5.68 -27.93 -12.99
CA ALA A 214 5.76 -29.32 -13.42
C ALA A 214 7.23 -29.74 -13.36
N LEU A 215 7.66 -30.25 -12.21
CA LEU A 215 9.01 -30.71 -11.96
C LEU A 215 9.16 -32.11 -12.61
N PRO A 216 10.24 -32.36 -13.39
CA PRO A 216 10.45 -33.62 -14.11
C PRO A 216 11.12 -34.72 -13.26
N ALA A 217 10.50 -35.90 -13.26
CA ALA A 217 10.62 -36.99 -12.29
C ALA A 217 12.03 -37.44 -11.79
N HIS A 218 11.99 -37.89 -10.52
CA HIS A 218 12.94 -38.68 -9.72
C HIS A 218 14.12 -37.95 -9.04
N ASP A 219 14.70 -36.90 -9.62
CA ASP A 219 15.60 -35.94 -8.94
C ASP A 219 14.80 -34.85 -8.16
N ASP A 220 13.48 -34.99 -8.18
CA ASP A 220 12.50 -34.02 -7.72
C ASP A 220 12.21 -34.06 -6.23
N ALA A 221 12.33 -35.20 -5.54
CA ALA A 221 11.87 -35.30 -4.16
C ALA A 221 12.71 -34.42 -3.20
N GLU A 222 14.03 -34.37 -3.39
CA GLU A 222 14.91 -33.52 -2.59
C GLU A 222 14.77 -32.04 -2.99
N ARG A 223 14.61 -31.75 -4.29
CA ARG A 223 14.35 -30.39 -4.77
C ARG A 223 13.00 -29.86 -4.25
N GLU A 224 11.96 -30.66 -4.29
CA GLU A 224 10.63 -30.35 -3.76
C GLU A 224 10.70 -30.15 -2.25
N ARG A 225 11.44 -31.00 -1.53
CA ARG A 225 11.71 -30.84 -0.10
C ARG A 225 12.42 -29.52 0.20
N GLN A 226 13.44 -29.16 -0.56
CA GLN A 226 14.14 -27.89 -0.45
C GLN A 226 13.21 -26.72 -0.71
N PHE A 227 12.42 -26.76 -1.80
CA PHE A 227 11.44 -25.73 -2.12
C PHE A 227 10.42 -25.54 -1.00
N ASN A 228 9.84 -26.62 -0.49
CA ASN A 228 8.88 -26.61 0.62
C ASN A 228 9.49 -26.02 1.90
N TYR A 229 10.73 -26.36 2.23
CA TYR A 229 11.42 -25.80 3.38
C TYR A 229 11.69 -24.29 3.21
N LEU A 230 12.15 -23.88 2.03
CA LEU A 230 12.45 -22.49 1.72
C LEU A 230 11.20 -21.61 1.72
N SER A 231 10.07 -22.14 1.22
CA SER A 231 8.79 -21.45 1.15
C SER A 231 8.01 -21.43 2.47
N ALA A 232 8.23 -22.41 3.37
CA ALA A 232 7.42 -22.62 4.56
C ALA A 232 7.18 -21.37 5.43
N ASP A 233 8.25 -20.61 5.74
CA ASP A 233 8.15 -19.44 6.60
C ASP A 233 7.38 -18.28 5.96
N MET A 234 7.57 -18.06 4.64
CA MET A 234 6.83 -17.05 3.88
C MET A 234 5.37 -17.44 3.72
N CYS A 235 5.08 -18.69 3.36
CA CYS A 235 3.71 -19.19 3.21
C CYS A 235 2.96 -19.19 4.55
N ARG A 236 3.62 -19.55 5.65
CA ARG A 236 3.01 -19.50 6.99
C ARG A 236 2.70 -18.08 7.43
N ASN A 237 3.59 -17.14 7.12
CA ASN A 237 3.45 -15.74 7.50
C ASN A 237 2.99 -14.87 6.32
N MET A 238 2.20 -15.44 5.41
CA MET A 238 1.83 -14.86 4.11
C MET A 238 1.45 -13.37 4.17
N LYS A 239 0.54 -13.03 5.10
CA LYS A 239 0.09 -11.65 5.32
C LYS A 239 1.23 -10.75 5.79
N GLN A 240 1.99 -11.18 6.79
CA GLN A 240 3.11 -10.39 7.31
C GLN A 240 4.22 -10.24 6.26
N THR A 241 4.52 -11.29 5.48
CA THR A 241 5.47 -11.19 4.37
C THR A 241 5.04 -10.09 3.40
N ARG A 242 3.78 -10.07 2.96
CA ARG A 242 3.26 -8.99 2.09
C ARG A 242 3.41 -7.60 2.71
N LEU A 243 3.15 -7.46 4.01
CA LEU A 243 3.30 -6.18 4.71
C LEU A 243 4.77 -5.73 4.75
N ASP A 244 5.70 -6.64 5.08
CA ASP A 244 7.12 -6.35 5.05
C ASP A 244 7.57 -5.92 3.63
N LEU A 245 7.05 -6.53 2.56
CA LEU A 245 7.35 -6.15 1.18
C LEU A 245 6.83 -4.75 0.79
N LEU A 246 5.88 -4.20 1.56
CA LEU A 246 5.29 -2.87 1.36
C LEU A 246 5.87 -1.82 2.32
N THR A 247 6.79 -2.18 3.21
CA THR A 247 7.45 -1.21 4.08
C THR A 247 8.44 -0.35 3.27
N LEU A 248 8.37 0.97 3.42
CA LEU A 248 9.19 1.92 2.65
C LEU A 248 10.70 1.70 2.83
N SER A 249 11.15 1.44 4.05
CA SER A 249 12.57 1.15 4.34
C SER A 249 13.01 -0.24 3.86
N ASN A 250 12.10 -1.07 3.36
CA ASN A 250 12.35 -2.46 2.97
C ASN A 250 12.23 -2.65 1.45
N GLN A 251 12.88 -1.76 0.67
CA GLN A 251 12.74 -1.69 -0.79
C GLN A 251 14.09 -1.83 -1.51
N ILE A 252 14.03 -2.42 -2.70
CA ILE A 252 15.11 -2.37 -3.69
C ILE A 252 14.58 -1.81 -5.01
N PRO A 253 15.45 -1.24 -5.88
CA PRO A 253 15.02 -0.68 -7.14
C PRO A 253 14.35 -1.73 -8.04
N PHE A 254 13.20 -1.39 -8.60
CA PHE A 254 12.38 -2.32 -9.39
C PHE A 254 13.11 -2.82 -10.65
N PHE A 255 13.99 -2.00 -11.24
CA PHE A 255 14.78 -2.42 -12.41
C PHE A 255 15.70 -3.61 -12.10
N VAL A 256 16.14 -3.77 -10.84
CA VAL A 256 16.91 -4.94 -10.39
C VAL A 256 16.02 -6.18 -10.35
N LEU A 257 14.78 -6.03 -9.88
CA LEU A 257 13.79 -7.11 -9.91
C LEU A 257 13.43 -7.52 -11.35
N ALA A 258 13.28 -6.55 -12.24
CA ALA A 258 12.99 -6.80 -13.65
C ALA A 258 14.15 -7.56 -14.34
N GLU A 259 15.41 -7.18 -14.06
CA GLU A 259 16.59 -7.90 -14.56
C GLU A 259 16.63 -9.35 -14.05
N LEU A 260 16.48 -9.55 -12.72
CA LEU A 260 16.46 -10.89 -12.13
C LEU A 260 15.30 -11.74 -12.65
N HIS A 261 14.12 -11.14 -12.84
CA HIS A 261 12.96 -11.82 -13.42
C HIS A 261 13.24 -12.27 -14.86
N GLY A 262 13.88 -11.43 -15.67
CA GLY A 262 14.33 -11.79 -17.02
C GLY A 262 15.23 -13.03 -17.02
N ARG A 263 16.18 -13.08 -16.07
CA ARG A 263 17.08 -14.23 -15.88
C ARG A 263 16.37 -15.48 -15.35
N LEU A 264 15.30 -15.31 -14.59
CA LEU A 264 14.50 -16.40 -14.00
C LEU A 264 13.30 -16.84 -14.85
N LYS A 265 13.10 -16.25 -16.03
CA LYS A 265 11.97 -16.57 -16.92
C LYS A 265 11.99 -18.02 -17.42
N GLY A 266 13.17 -18.61 -17.59
CA GLY A 266 13.34 -20.01 -17.97
C GLY A 266 13.33 -21.01 -16.80
N THR A 267 13.14 -20.55 -15.57
CA THR A 267 13.21 -21.35 -14.33
C THR A 267 11.97 -21.17 -13.47
N LEU A 268 12.05 -20.32 -12.44
CA LEU A 268 10.98 -20.06 -11.49
C LEU A 268 9.70 -19.58 -12.19
N PHE A 269 9.86 -18.79 -13.25
CA PHE A 269 8.74 -18.23 -14.02
C PHE A 269 8.54 -18.93 -15.38
N ASN A 270 9.02 -20.18 -15.52
CA ASN A 270 8.85 -20.92 -16.77
C ASN A 270 7.37 -21.15 -17.10
N GLY A 271 6.98 -20.85 -18.33
CA GLY A 271 5.57 -20.91 -18.78
C GLY A 271 4.67 -19.78 -18.25
N ILE A 272 5.21 -18.83 -17.48
CA ILE A 272 4.46 -17.67 -17.01
C ILE A 272 4.67 -16.52 -18.00
N GLU A 273 3.62 -16.18 -18.75
CA GLU A 273 3.65 -15.11 -19.75
C GLU A 273 3.42 -13.70 -19.17
N ARG A 274 3.04 -13.62 -17.90
CA ARG A 274 2.74 -12.36 -17.22
C ARG A 274 3.99 -11.53 -16.97
N SER A 275 3.82 -10.21 -16.96
CA SER A 275 4.89 -9.30 -16.58
C SER A 275 5.16 -9.38 -15.07
N ILE A 276 6.35 -8.92 -14.63
CA ILE A 276 6.66 -8.88 -13.20
C ILE A 276 5.74 -7.92 -12.44
N GLU A 277 5.30 -6.84 -13.08
CA GLU A 277 4.34 -5.89 -12.52
C GLU A 277 2.99 -6.56 -12.23
N GLU A 278 2.49 -7.38 -13.16
CA GLU A 278 1.25 -8.15 -12.98
C GLU A 278 1.37 -9.16 -11.83
N LEU A 279 2.49 -9.89 -11.79
CA LEU A 279 2.77 -10.86 -10.72
C LEU A 279 2.87 -10.15 -9.36
N ALA A 280 3.64 -9.07 -9.28
CA ALA A 280 3.79 -8.29 -8.07
C ALA A 280 2.46 -7.69 -7.58
N LEU A 281 1.61 -7.16 -8.48
CA LEU A 281 0.29 -6.65 -8.06
C LEU A 281 -0.64 -7.76 -7.57
N SER A 282 -0.60 -8.93 -8.21
CA SER A 282 -1.41 -10.08 -7.79
C SER A 282 -0.99 -10.64 -6.42
N CYS A 283 0.27 -10.46 -6.03
CA CYS A 283 0.75 -10.74 -4.68
C CYS A 283 0.02 -9.90 -3.62
N PHE A 284 -0.54 -8.73 -3.96
CA PHE A 284 -1.15 -7.81 -2.99
C PHE A 284 -2.67 -7.63 -3.18
N ASP A 285 -3.34 -8.55 -3.89
CA ASP A 285 -4.78 -8.44 -4.20
C ASP A 285 -5.67 -8.44 -2.93
N ASP A 286 -5.21 -9.06 -1.83
CA ASP A 286 -5.90 -9.13 -0.53
C ASP A 286 -5.53 -8.00 0.44
N ILE A 287 -4.57 -7.13 0.08
CA ILE A 287 -4.15 -6.00 0.91
C ILE A 287 -5.00 -4.77 0.58
N HIS A 288 -5.49 -4.07 1.61
CA HIS A 288 -6.24 -2.81 1.48
C HIS A 288 -5.29 -1.60 1.58
N PRO A 289 -5.57 -0.46 0.91
CA PRO A 289 -6.81 -0.10 0.17
C PRO A 289 -6.96 -0.87 -1.13
N PRO A 290 -8.17 -1.20 -1.62
CA PRO A 290 -8.34 -2.08 -2.79
C PRO A 290 -7.85 -1.43 -4.10
N LEU A 291 -7.61 -2.25 -5.13
CA LEU A 291 -7.27 -1.78 -6.48
C LEU A 291 -8.24 -0.70 -6.98
N SER A 292 -7.69 0.32 -7.64
CA SER A 292 -8.47 1.36 -8.29
C SER A 292 -9.44 0.76 -9.32
N GLY A 293 -10.64 1.35 -9.46
CA GLY A 293 -11.69 0.86 -10.35
C GLY A 293 -11.25 0.71 -11.81
N VAL A 294 -10.36 1.59 -12.28
CA VAL A 294 -9.77 1.55 -13.64
C VAL A 294 -9.00 0.25 -13.87
N ILE A 295 -8.15 -0.14 -12.91
CA ILE A 295 -7.33 -1.34 -13.02
C ILE A 295 -8.16 -2.61 -12.82
N LYS A 296 -9.24 -2.56 -12.01
CA LYS A 296 -10.18 -3.67 -11.88
C LYS A 296 -10.92 -3.97 -13.20
N GLN A 297 -11.24 -2.93 -13.98
CA GLN A 297 -11.88 -3.09 -15.29
C GLN A 297 -10.88 -3.64 -16.32
N ALA A 298 -9.62 -3.18 -16.29
CA ALA A 298 -8.57 -3.74 -17.13
C ALA A 298 -8.32 -5.23 -16.83
N LYS A 299 -8.23 -5.64 -15.55
CA LYS A 299 -8.16 -7.06 -15.15
C LYS A 299 -9.33 -7.93 -15.68
N ALA A 300 -10.44 -7.34 -16.11
CA ALA A 300 -11.61 -8.05 -16.63
C ALA A 300 -11.68 -8.17 -18.17
N GLY A 301 -10.65 -7.73 -18.91
CA GLY A 301 -10.57 -7.95 -20.36
C GLY A 301 -9.77 -6.95 -21.20
N GLU A 302 -9.13 -5.94 -20.60
CA GLU A 302 -8.28 -4.97 -21.32
C GLU A 302 -6.83 -5.01 -20.80
N THR A 303 -5.86 -4.79 -21.70
CA THR A 303 -4.43 -4.83 -21.35
C THR A 303 -4.08 -3.71 -20.37
N ILE A 304 -3.58 -4.06 -19.18
CA ILE A 304 -3.12 -3.09 -18.19
C ILE A 304 -1.89 -2.37 -18.74
N THR A 305 -1.95 -1.04 -18.85
CA THR A 305 -0.78 -0.23 -19.24
C THR A 305 -0.07 0.26 -17.99
N PHE A 306 1.11 -0.29 -17.72
CA PHE A 306 1.95 0.10 -16.57
C PHE A 306 2.65 1.45 -16.80
N PRO A 307 3.04 2.16 -15.72
CA PRO A 307 3.80 3.40 -15.87
C PRO A 307 5.16 3.13 -16.50
N LYS A 308 5.68 4.09 -17.27
CA LYS A 308 6.98 3.96 -17.97
C LYS A 308 8.14 3.63 -17.03
N THR A 309 8.06 4.09 -15.78
CA THR A 309 9.07 3.88 -14.76
C THR A 309 8.41 3.46 -13.45
N VAL A 310 8.71 2.25 -13.01
CA VAL A 310 8.41 1.76 -11.65
C VAL A 310 9.67 1.87 -10.81
N HIS A 311 9.57 2.43 -9.61
CA HIS A 311 10.74 2.69 -8.75
C HIS A 311 11.04 1.49 -7.84
N HIS A 312 10.03 0.93 -7.20
CA HIS A 312 10.11 -0.23 -6.30
C HIS A 312 8.68 -0.80 -6.09
N LEU A 313 8.54 -1.89 -5.31
CA LEU A 313 7.26 -2.59 -5.12
C LEU A 313 6.17 -1.71 -4.49
N LEU A 314 6.52 -0.91 -3.47
CA LEU A 314 5.60 0.02 -2.83
C LEU A 314 5.12 1.12 -3.80
N HIS A 315 5.97 1.60 -4.72
CA HIS A 315 5.53 2.54 -5.76
C HIS A 315 4.53 1.87 -6.71
N LEU A 316 4.80 0.63 -7.16
CA LEU A 316 3.86 -0.12 -7.99
C LEU A 316 2.51 -0.35 -7.27
N PHE A 317 2.57 -0.69 -5.98
CA PHE A 317 1.38 -0.84 -5.15
C PHE A 317 0.62 0.49 -5.05
N HIS A 318 1.28 1.60 -4.72
CA HIS A 318 0.71 2.95 -4.68
C HIS A 318 -0.01 3.31 -6.00
N TRP A 319 0.69 3.18 -7.12
CA TRP A 319 0.15 3.43 -8.45
C TRP A 319 -1.12 2.64 -8.72
N SER A 320 -1.20 1.40 -8.25
CA SER A 320 -2.38 0.55 -8.44
C SER A 320 -3.60 0.96 -7.59
N ARG A 321 -3.42 1.74 -6.52
CA ARG A 321 -4.50 2.14 -5.59
C ARG A 321 -4.95 3.58 -5.81
N VAL A 322 -4.04 4.46 -6.20
CA VAL A 322 -4.35 5.88 -6.46
C VAL A 322 -4.96 6.02 -7.87
N PRO A 323 -6.01 6.85 -8.05
CA PRO A 323 -6.58 7.07 -9.38
C PRO A 323 -5.68 7.90 -10.28
N GLU A 324 -5.74 7.62 -11.59
CA GLU A 324 -4.86 8.22 -12.60
C GLU A 324 -4.83 9.76 -12.57
N GLY A 325 -5.99 10.40 -12.37
CA GLY A 325 -6.10 11.86 -12.30
C GLY A 325 -5.46 12.52 -11.08
N LYS A 326 -4.95 11.73 -10.11
CA LYS A 326 -4.25 12.22 -8.92
C LYS A 326 -2.73 12.06 -8.99
N HIS A 327 -2.19 11.42 -10.03
CA HIS A 327 -0.76 11.43 -10.29
C HIS A 327 -0.38 12.80 -10.86
N MET A 328 0.61 13.47 -10.27
CA MET A 328 1.02 14.78 -10.77
C MET A 328 1.77 14.61 -12.09
N LEU A 329 1.30 15.27 -13.15
CA LEU A 329 2.09 15.43 -14.35
C LEU A 329 3.23 16.42 -14.04
N LEU A 330 4.45 16.07 -14.51
CA LEU A 330 5.75 16.72 -14.27
C LEU A 330 5.83 18.27 -14.40
N ASN A 331 4.77 18.95 -14.87
CA ASN A 331 4.76 20.38 -15.16
C ASN A 331 3.74 21.22 -14.37
N ASP A 332 2.90 20.62 -13.52
CA ASP A 332 2.07 21.38 -12.60
C ASP A 332 2.69 21.33 -11.22
N SER A 333 3.27 22.43 -10.72
CA SER A 333 3.52 22.57 -9.28
C SER A 333 2.18 22.73 -8.56
N PRO A 334 1.77 21.83 -7.63
CA PRO A 334 0.44 21.95 -7.04
C PRO A 334 0.41 21.64 -5.53
N CYS A 335 1.55 21.79 -4.86
CA CYS A 335 1.73 21.44 -3.47
C CYS A 335 1.89 22.75 -2.68
N LEU A 336 0.92 23.07 -1.80
CA LEU A 336 1.01 24.26 -0.93
C LEU A 336 1.54 23.87 0.44
N HIS A 337 2.44 24.68 0.99
CA HIS A 337 3.07 24.51 2.31
C HIS A 337 2.20 24.96 3.49
N ALA A 338 1.04 25.57 3.24
CA ALA A 338 0.20 26.17 4.28
C ALA A 338 -1.14 25.45 4.39
N GLU A 339 -1.54 25.14 5.63
CA GLU A 339 -2.91 24.70 5.91
C GLU A 339 -3.91 25.74 5.38
N PRO A 340 -4.95 25.30 4.65
CA PRO A 340 -6.02 26.21 4.27
C PRO A 340 -6.78 26.70 5.52
N GLU A 341 -7.11 27.99 5.55
CA GLU A 341 -8.01 28.58 6.57
C GLU A 341 -9.40 27.93 6.63
N SER A 342 -9.74 27.09 5.65
CA SER A 342 -11.00 26.35 5.57
C SER A 342 -10.86 24.93 6.13
N HIS A 343 -11.20 24.77 7.41
CA HIS A 343 -11.21 23.48 8.08
C HIS A 343 -12.44 22.65 7.64
N LEU A 344 -12.20 21.41 7.18
CA LEU A 344 -13.28 20.44 6.91
C LEU A 344 -13.87 19.98 8.25
N PRO A 345 -15.18 20.14 8.50
CA PRO A 345 -15.74 19.75 9.80
C PRO A 345 -15.80 18.22 10.00
N CYS A 346 -16.05 17.77 11.24
CA CYS A 346 -16.26 16.34 11.54
C CYS A 346 -17.58 15.80 10.96
N ALA A 347 -17.68 14.48 10.81
CA ALA A 347 -18.81 13.83 10.14
C ALA A 347 -20.17 14.11 10.80
N THR A 348 -20.25 14.11 12.12
CA THR A 348 -21.48 14.41 12.87
C THR A 348 -21.94 15.86 12.65
N TRP A 349 -21.00 16.81 12.56
CA TRP A 349 -21.33 18.19 12.25
C TRP A 349 -21.97 18.34 10.86
N PHE A 350 -21.61 17.51 9.89
CA PHE A 350 -22.20 17.57 8.55
C PHE A 350 -23.70 17.24 8.50
N GLU A 351 -24.20 16.33 9.36
CA GLU A 351 -25.64 16.00 9.40
C GLU A 351 -26.49 17.20 9.81
N GLU A 352 -25.99 18.05 10.71
CA GLU A 352 -26.71 19.24 11.18
C GLU A 352 -26.93 20.29 10.07
N TRP A 353 -26.17 20.20 8.98
CA TRP A 353 -26.12 21.20 7.90
C TRP A 353 -26.69 20.70 6.57
N ARG A 354 -27.48 19.61 6.59
CA ARG A 354 -28.05 18.96 5.39
C ARG A 354 -26.99 18.44 4.41
N THR A 355 -25.80 18.14 4.91
CA THR A 355 -24.82 17.33 4.17
C THR A 355 -25.03 15.87 4.52
N SER A 356 -25.07 15.01 3.51
CA SER A 356 -25.23 13.57 3.70
C SER A 356 -24.01 12.83 3.18
N PHE A 357 -23.67 11.73 3.85
CA PHE A 357 -22.66 10.81 3.37
C PHE A 357 -23.33 9.71 2.56
N SER A 358 -22.80 9.47 1.38
CA SER A 358 -23.18 8.34 0.53
C SER A 358 -21.96 7.49 0.28
N LYS A 359 -22.13 6.17 0.42
CA LYS A 359 -21.18 5.21 -0.14
C LYS A 359 -21.03 5.47 -1.63
N GLN A 360 -19.80 5.55 -2.11
CA GLN A 360 -19.54 5.58 -3.54
C GLN A 360 -19.79 4.17 -4.12
N ALA A 361 -20.85 4.01 -4.91
CA ALA A 361 -21.12 2.77 -5.63
C ALA A 361 -20.14 2.65 -6.81
N ALA A 362 -19.31 1.60 -6.85
CA ALA A 362 -18.46 1.34 -8.00
C ALA A 362 -19.24 0.47 -9.01
N PRO A 363 -19.34 0.94 -10.27
CA PRO A 363 -18.38 0.47 -11.26
C PRO A 363 -17.54 1.65 -11.77
N GLY A 364 -16.22 1.57 -11.58
CA GLY A 364 -15.26 2.62 -12.03
C GLY A 364 -14.83 3.64 -10.97
N GLY A 365 -15.37 3.58 -9.74
CA GLY A 365 -14.94 4.44 -8.64
C GLY A 365 -13.53 4.12 -8.13
N SER A 366 -12.70 5.14 -7.96
CA SER A 366 -11.39 5.03 -7.31
C SER A 366 -11.50 4.66 -5.84
N SER A 367 -10.59 3.83 -5.33
CA SER A 367 -10.60 3.39 -3.93
C SER A 367 -10.22 4.50 -2.94
N LEU A 368 -9.64 5.63 -3.36
CA LEU A 368 -9.14 6.69 -2.49
C LEU A 368 -9.59 8.10 -2.91
N HIS A 369 -10.66 8.21 -3.70
CA HIS A 369 -11.18 9.51 -4.17
C HIS A 369 -12.46 9.90 -3.44
N ILE A 370 -12.40 10.96 -2.65
CA ILE A 370 -13.57 11.58 -2.00
C ILE A 370 -14.08 12.70 -2.90
N VAL A 371 -15.38 12.74 -3.15
CA VAL A 371 -16.01 13.75 -4.02
C VAL A 371 -17.18 14.41 -3.28
N PHE A 372 -17.24 15.74 -3.29
CA PHE A 372 -18.40 16.49 -2.83
C PHE A 372 -19.23 16.94 -4.02
N LYS A 373 -20.55 16.70 -3.97
CA LYS A 373 -21.50 17.17 -4.98
C LYS A 373 -22.61 17.97 -4.32
N ARG A 374 -22.99 19.07 -4.96
CA ARG A 374 -24.17 19.85 -4.58
C ARG A 374 -25.34 19.43 -5.43
N GLU A 375 -26.39 18.91 -4.80
CA GLU A 375 -27.64 18.60 -5.50
C GLU A 375 -28.48 19.87 -5.61
N MET A 376 -28.67 20.36 -6.84
CA MET A 376 -29.35 21.63 -7.09
C MET A 376 -30.84 21.61 -6.69
N MET A 377 -31.53 20.48 -6.82
CA MET A 377 -32.96 20.37 -6.48
C MET A 377 -33.21 20.44 -4.98
N ASP A 378 -32.41 19.73 -4.17
CA ASP A 378 -32.65 19.59 -2.74
C ASP A 378 -31.85 20.57 -1.87
N MET A 379 -30.99 21.38 -2.50
CA MET A 379 -30.00 22.22 -1.83
C MET A 379 -29.15 21.46 -0.79
N ARG A 380 -29.01 20.13 -0.98
CA ARG A 380 -28.23 19.24 -0.14
C ARG A 380 -26.82 19.08 -0.70
N GLY A 381 -25.84 18.99 0.20
CA GLY A 381 -24.50 18.52 -0.12
C GLY A 381 -24.43 17.02 0.06
N VAL A 382 -23.80 16.30 -0.86
CA VAL A 382 -23.52 14.87 -0.71
C VAL A 382 -22.01 14.66 -0.79
N MET A 383 -21.44 14.12 0.28
CA MET A 383 -20.05 13.68 0.30
C MET A 383 -20.00 12.19 -0.02
N HIS A 384 -19.43 11.88 -1.17
CA HIS A 384 -19.17 10.51 -1.61
C HIS A 384 -17.81 10.08 -1.11
N VAL A 385 -17.81 9.14 -0.17
CA VAL A 385 -16.58 8.56 0.39
C VAL A 385 -16.49 7.09 -0.06
N PRO A 386 -15.33 6.64 -0.57
CA PRO A 386 -15.15 5.26 -0.98
C PRO A 386 -15.17 4.35 0.26
N ALA A 387 -15.94 3.27 0.20
CA ALA A 387 -16.01 2.33 1.32
C ALA A 387 -14.66 1.64 1.54
N GLN A 388 -14.16 1.67 2.78
CA GLN A 388 -12.92 1.03 3.16
C GLN A 388 -13.12 -0.15 4.10
N HIS A 389 -12.22 -1.11 3.97
CA HIS A 389 -12.02 -2.17 4.95
C HIS A 389 -10.73 -1.82 5.68
N ILE A 390 -10.87 -1.50 6.96
CA ILE A 390 -9.76 -1.17 7.85
C ILE A 390 -9.48 -2.40 8.70
N HIS A 391 -8.23 -2.86 8.64
CA HIS A 391 -7.71 -4.00 9.36
C HIS A 391 -6.60 -3.54 10.31
N GLY A 392 -6.18 -4.40 11.23
CA GLY A 392 -5.06 -4.10 12.14
C GLY A 392 -3.75 -3.76 11.41
N TYR A 393 -3.57 -4.22 10.17
CA TYR A 393 -2.41 -3.89 9.35
C TYR A 393 -2.57 -2.62 8.51
N SER A 394 -3.74 -1.97 8.50
CA SER A 394 -3.98 -0.82 7.62
C SER A 394 -3.08 0.36 7.99
N GLU A 395 -2.88 0.61 9.28
CA GLU A 395 -2.05 1.71 9.79
C GLU A 395 -0.61 1.69 9.24
N PRO A 396 0.19 0.60 9.36
CA PRO A 396 1.55 0.56 8.81
C PRO A 396 1.60 0.66 7.28
N VAL A 397 0.58 0.15 6.57
CA VAL A 397 0.46 0.31 5.11
C VAL A 397 0.23 1.77 4.74
N PHE A 398 -0.71 2.44 5.41
CA PHE A 398 -0.96 3.87 5.20
C PHE A 398 0.26 4.72 5.55
N ARG A 399 0.96 4.45 6.66
CA ARG A 399 2.22 5.14 7.00
C ARG A 399 3.26 4.99 5.90
N SER A 400 3.50 3.77 5.43
CA SER A 400 4.48 3.51 4.37
C SER A 400 4.13 4.25 3.07
N LEU A 401 2.84 4.28 2.71
CA LEU A 401 2.36 5.02 1.54
C LEU A 401 2.46 6.54 1.70
N ILE A 402 2.08 7.09 2.85
CA ILE A 402 2.19 8.53 3.14
C ILE A 402 3.66 8.93 3.08
N ALA A 403 4.53 8.22 3.80
CA ALA A 403 5.97 8.49 3.79
C ALA A 403 6.56 8.41 2.36
N PHE A 404 6.11 7.46 1.54
CA PHE A 404 6.49 7.40 0.12
C PHE A 404 6.05 8.65 -0.64
N GLU A 405 4.79 9.07 -0.51
CA GLU A 405 4.26 10.26 -1.17
C GLU A 405 5.03 11.53 -0.74
N GLN A 406 5.40 11.64 0.54
CA GLN A 406 6.17 12.77 1.08
C GLN A 406 7.61 12.84 0.56
N ARG A 407 8.22 11.69 0.22
CA ARG A 407 9.56 11.67 -0.40
C ARG A 407 9.48 11.83 -1.92
N HIS A 408 8.36 11.44 -2.53
CA HIS A 408 8.17 11.43 -3.98
C HIS A 408 6.89 12.16 -4.41
N HIS A 409 6.77 13.45 -4.11
CA HIS A 409 5.58 14.24 -4.43
C HIS A 409 5.12 14.15 -5.89
N GLN A 410 6.06 13.94 -6.83
CA GLN A 410 5.79 13.77 -8.26
C GLN A 410 4.86 12.57 -8.55
N CYS A 411 4.80 11.57 -7.67
CA CYS A 411 3.92 10.41 -7.83
C CYS A 411 2.45 10.71 -7.44
N GLY A 412 2.17 11.88 -6.86
CA GLY A 412 0.85 12.26 -6.36
C GLY A 412 0.71 12.11 -4.85
N LEU A 413 -0.22 12.88 -4.26
CA LEU A 413 -0.53 12.91 -2.82
C LEU A 413 -1.89 12.28 -2.51
N GLY A 414 -2.27 11.26 -3.27
CA GLY A 414 -3.63 10.70 -3.26
C GLY A 414 -3.98 10.01 -1.94
N VAL A 415 -3.04 9.28 -1.36
CA VAL A 415 -3.19 8.58 -0.08
C VAL A 415 -3.17 9.59 1.07
N THR A 416 -2.21 10.52 1.07
CA THR A 416 -2.08 11.59 2.07
C THR A 416 -3.35 12.44 2.10
N ALA A 417 -3.85 12.87 0.94
CA ALA A 417 -5.08 13.65 0.84
C ALA A 417 -6.30 12.89 1.39
N TYR A 418 -6.37 11.58 1.12
CA TYR A 418 -7.40 10.71 1.68
C TYR A 418 -7.28 10.63 3.21
N SER A 419 -6.08 10.39 3.74
CA SER A 419 -5.81 10.29 5.18
C SER A 419 -6.16 11.60 5.91
N ILE A 420 -5.78 12.77 5.36
CA ILE A 420 -6.15 14.08 5.92
C ILE A 420 -7.67 14.24 5.96
N CYS A 421 -8.37 13.94 4.86
CA CYS A 421 -9.84 13.99 4.83
C CYS A 421 -10.45 13.10 5.91
N MET A 422 -10.00 11.86 6.01
CA MET A 422 -10.53 10.91 6.98
C MET A 422 -10.26 11.35 8.42
N ALA A 423 -9.05 11.83 8.73
CA ALA A 423 -8.71 12.37 10.05
C ALA A 423 -9.60 13.57 10.43
N ARG A 424 -9.89 14.46 9.48
CA ARG A 424 -10.79 15.61 9.71
C ARG A 424 -12.24 15.19 9.91
N LEU A 425 -12.70 14.16 9.19
CA LEU A 425 -14.05 13.60 9.32
C LEU A 425 -14.24 12.79 10.61
N LEU A 426 -13.21 12.07 11.06
CA LEU A 426 -13.23 11.13 12.17
C LEU A 426 -12.57 11.72 13.43
N GLN A 427 -13.24 12.67 14.09
CA GLN A 427 -12.70 13.28 15.32
C GLN A 427 -13.19 12.58 16.59
N THR A 428 -14.36 11.93 16.52
CA THR A 428 -15.02 11.27 17.63
C THR A 428 -15.53 9.89 17.25
N GLU A 429 -15.77 9.03 18.24
CA GLU A 429 -16.39 7.71 18.01
C GLU A 429 -17.78 7.83 17.38
N ALA A 430 -18.51 8.92 17.64
CA ALA A 430 -19.79 9.20 17.01
C ALA A 430 -19.66 9.43 15.49
N ASP A 431 -18.57 10.06 15.05
CA ASP A 431 -18.26 10.25 13.62
C ASP A 431 -18.00 8.90 12.94
N ALA A 432 -17.20 8.04 13.58
CA ALA A 432 -16.92 6.70 13.09
C ALA A 432 -18.20 5.85 13.00
N LYS A 433 -19.04 5.90 14.03
CA LYS A 433 -20.33 5.22 14.05
C LYS A 433 -21.24 5.70 12.91
N LEU A 434 -21.31 7.01 12.67
CA LEU A 434 -22.08 7.57 11.56
C LEU A 434 -21.58 7.03 10.21
N LEU A 435 -20.28 7.09 9.94
CA LEU A 435 -19.72 6.57 8.68
C LEU A 435 -19.93 5.05 8.52
N ARG A 436 -19.95 4.30 9.63
CA ARG A 436 -20.29 2.88 9.65
C ARG A 436 -21.75 2.64 9.27
N GLU A 437 -22.69 3.37 9.85
CA GLU A 437 -24.13 3.31 9.53
C GLU A 437 -24.40 3.67 8.05
N ARG A 438 -23.60 4.58 7.48
CA ARG A 438 -23.67 4.97 6.07
C ARG A 438 -22.99 3.99 5.10
N GLY A 439 -22.47 2.87 5.61
CA GLY A 439 -21.89 1.81 4.80
C GLY A 439 -20.47 2.10 4.30
N ILE A 440 -19.83 3.18 4.77
CA ILE A 440 -18.46 3.57 4.38
C ILE A 440 -17.44 2.73 5.16
N LEU A 441 -17.72 2.42 6.43
CA LEU A 441 -16.89 1.59 7.31
C LEU A 441 -17.55 0.24 7.67
N ALA A 442 -18.48 -0.25 6.85
CA ALA A 442 -19.36 -1.38 7.20
C ALA A 442 -18.66 -2.73 7.51
N HIS A 443 -17.40 -2.91 7.11
CA HIS A 443 -16.70 -4.20 7.18
C HIS A 443 -15.36 -4.11 7.94
N THR A 444 -15.20 -3.10 8.80
CA THR A 444 -14.01 -2.98 9.64
C THR A 444 -14.16 -3.85 10.89
N HIS A 445 -13.14 -4.65 11.20
CA HIS A 445 -13.08 -5.44 12.45
C HIS A 445 -12.65 -4.59 13.65
N GLN A 446 -12.21 -3.36 13.40
CA GLN A 446 -11.79 -2.41 14.41
C GLN A 446 -12.97 -1.69 15.04
N THR A 447 -12.80 -1.35 16.31
CA THR A 447 -13.72 -0.51 17.08
C THR A 447 -13.73 0.92 16.53
N ASP A 448 -14.82 1.65 16.78
CA ASP A 448 -14.94 3.04 16.34
C ASP A 448 -13.82 3.91 16.91
N LYS A 449 -13.37 3.62 18.14
CA LYS A 449 -12.22 4.26 18.78
C LYS A 449 -10.91 3.96 18.04
N GLU A 450 -10.61 2.69 17.77
CA GLU A 450 -9.39 2.31 17.05
C GLU A 450 -9.29 2.95 15.67
N ILE A 451 -10.41 3.16 14.98
CA ILE A 451 -10.44 3.83 13.68
C ILE A 451 -10.10 5.32 13.81
N VAL A 452 -10.66 6.00 14.82
CA VAL A 452 -10.35 7.41 15.11
C VAL A 452 -8.87 7.54 15.49
N ASP A 453 -8.39 6.67 16.40
CA ASP A 453 -7.00 6.66 16.85
C ASP A 453 -6.04 6.40 15.67
N LEU A 454 -6.37 5.49 14.76
CA LEU A 454 -5.58 5.21 13.55
C LEU A 454 -5.42 6.46 12.69
N PHE A 455 -6.51 7.11 12.27
CA PHE A 455 -6.41 8.27 11.38
C PHE A 455 -5.84 9.51 12.07
N THR A 456 -6.06 9.63 13.39
CA THR A 456 -5.42 10.67 14.20
C THR A 456 -3.91 10.45 14.28
N GLY A 457 -3.47 9.21 14.53
CA GLY A 457 -2.04 8.85 14.59
C GLY A 457 -1.33 8.84 13.24
N LEU A 458 -2.06 8.89 12.13
CA LEU A 458 -1.50 9.18 10.80
C LEU A 458 -1.26 10.68 10.59
N ALA A 459 -1.89 11.56 11.37
CA ALA A 459 -1.76 13.00 11.20
C ALA A 459 -0.37 13.53 11.54
N ASP A 460 0.34 12.84 12.44
CA ASP A 460 1.71 13.17 12.80
C ASP A 460 2.65 13.07 11.57
N GLU A 461 2.42 12.10 10.69
CA GLU A 461 3.23 11.85 9.48
C GLU A 461 3.15 12.97 8.45
N TYR A 462 2.06 13.74 8.43
CA TYR A 462 1.82 14.80 7.44
C TYR A 462 1.64 16.20 8.05
N SER A 463 1.88 16.34 9.36
CA SER A 463 1.67 17.58 10.12
C SER A 463 2.39 18.82 9.56
N ASN A 464 3.51 18.66 8.85
CA ASN A 464 4.31 19.75 8.26
C ASN A 464 4.41 19.69 6.72
N THR A 465 3.42 19.08 6.06
CA THR A 465 3.58 18.65 4.66
C THR A 465 2.70 19.38 3.64
N PHE A 466 2.90 19.01 2.38
CA PHE A 466 2.23 19.56 1.24
C PHE A 466 0.78 19.09 1.12
N TYR A 467 -0.12 20.03 0.82
CA TYR A 467 -1.52 19.73 0.54
C TYR A 467 -1.76 19.57 -0.96
N SER A 468 -2.52 18.54 -1.34
CA SER A 468 -2.98 18.37 -2.73
C SER A 468 -4.01 19.44 -3.12
N LYS A 469 -3.94 19.97 -4.34
CA LYS A 469 -4.96 20.89 -4.88
C LYS A 469 -6.38 20.34 -4.80
N ASP A 470 -6.56 19.03 -5.00
CA ASP A 470 -7.88 18.39 -4.97
C ASP A 470 -8.49 18.42 -3.56
N LEU A 471 -7.66 18.20 -2.54
CA LEU A 471 -8.08 18.33 -1.15
C LEU A 471 -8.49 19.77 -0.82
N LEU A 472 -7.73 20.75 -1.31
CA LEU A 472 -8.04 22.17 -1.10
C LEU A 472 -9.38 22.54 -1.75
N ARG A 473 -9.58 22.16 -3.03
CA ARG A 473 -10.84 22.36 -3.74
C ARG A 473 -12.01 21.71 -3.01
N LEU A 474 -11.84 20.49 -2.52
CA LEU A 474 -12.86 19.81 -1.73
C LEU A 474 -13.24 20.61 -0.47
N CYS A 475 -12.24 21.13 0.27
CA CYS A 475 -12.47 21.96 1.46
C CYS A 475 -13.16 23.29 1.10
N GLU A 476 -12.77 23.91 -0.02
CA GLU A 476 -13.38 25.14 -0.53
C GLU A 476 -14.84 24.92 -0.96
N ASP A 477 -15.13 23.86 -1.71
CA ASP A 477 -16.48 23.53 -2.18
C ASP A 477 -17.42 23.27 -1.01
N VAL A 478 -16.95 22.51 -0.01
CA VAL A 478 -17.67 22.27 1.23
C VAL A 478 -17.91 23.59 1.96
N SER A 479 -16.86 24.40 2.14
CA SER A 479 -16.96 25.69 2.83
C SER A 479 -17.90 26.66 2.12
N ALA A 480 -17.85 26.73 0.80
CA ALA A 480 -18.73 27.53 -0.04
C ALA A 480 -20.17 27.05 0.08
N HIS A 481 -20.41 25.74 0.15
CA HIS A 481 -21.74 25.19 0.41
C HIS A 481 -22.26 25.62 1.78
N HIS A 482 -21.45 25.54 2.84
CA HIS A 482 -21.82 25.97 4.20
C HIS A 482 -22.02 27.49 4.34
N LYS A 483 -21.26 28.31 3.59
CA LYS A 483 -21.41 29.76 3.55
C LYS A 483 -22.65 30.19 2.74
N SER A 484 -22.92 29.52 1.62
CA SER A 484 -24.02 29.84 0.70
C SER A 484 -25.36 29.16 1.05
N THR A 485 -25.43 28.35 2.12
CA THR A 485 -26.64 27.57 2.37
C THR A 485 -27.78 28.42 2.91
N PRO A 486 -28.96 28.41 2.27
CA PRO A 486 -30.21 28.79 2.91
C PRO A 486 -30.58 27.87 4.08
N ALA A 487 -29.77 26.86 4.43
CA ALA A 487 -29.88 26.14 5.70
C ALA A 487 -29.72 27.06 6.92
N LYS A 488 -28.91 28.14 6.85
CA LYS A 488 -28.90 29.18 7.91
C LYS A 488 -30.23 29.92 7.96
N ALA A 489 -30.77 30.31 6.80
CA ALA A 489 -32.06 30.96 6.69
C ALA A 489 -33.22 30.05 7.13
N ILE A 490 -33.18 28.76 6.79
CA ILE A 490 -34.19 27.75 7.16
C ILE A 490 -34.06 27.33 8.62
N LYS A 491 -32.84 27.22 9.17
CA LYS A 491 -32.60 27.00 10.61
C LYS A 491 -33.09 28.21 11.41
N TRP A 492 -32.83 29.43 10.92
CA TRP A 492 -33.40 30.66 11.47
C TRP A 492 -34.94 30.65 11.38
N VAL A 493 -35.54 30.36 10.23
CA VAL A 493 -37.00 30.23 10.06
C VAL A 493 -37.55 29.12 10.97
N ARG A 494 -36.87 28.00 11.13
CA ARG A 494 -37.33 26.87 11.97
C ARG A 494 -37.25 27.21 13.45
N LEU A 495 -36.20 27.89 13.89
CA LEU A 495 -36.06 28.34 15.28
C LEU A 495 -37.02 29.49 15.62
N GLN A 496 -37.26 30.41 14.67
CA GLN A 496 -38.14 31.56 14.87
C GLN A 496 -39.63 31.24 14.69
N CYS A 497 -39.99 30.46 13.66
CA CYS A 497 -41.38 30.15 13.32
C CYS A 497 -41.87 28.81 13.89
N PHE A 498 -40.97 27.87 14.21
CA PHE A 498 -41.33 26.52 14.65
C PHE A 498 -40.56 26.01 15.90
N PRO A 499 -40.46 26.80 16.99
CA PRO A 499 -39.68 26.41 18.17
C PRO A 499 -40.33 25.26 18.98
N LYS A 500 -41.64 25.03 18.83
CA LYS A 500 -42.40 23.97 19.52
C LYS A 500 -43.38 23.29 18.55
N GLN A 501 -43.56 21.97 18.67
CA GLN A 501 -44.47 21.20 17.82
C GLN A 501 -45.91 21.76 17.80
N SER A 502 -46.35 22.40 18.89
CA SER A 502 -47.65 23.06 18.97
C SER A 502 -47.78 24.28 18.06
N VAL A 503 -46.74 25.10 17.93
CA VAL A 503 -46.75 26.30 17.07
C VAL A 503 -46.80 25.90 15.61
N THR A 504 -46.08 24.84 15.23
CA THR A 504 -46.11 24.26 13.88
C THR A 504 -47.53 23.82 13.48
N PHE A 505 -48.25 23.18 14.38
CA PHE A 505 -49.64 22.77 14.13
C PHE A 505 -50.55 23.97 13.85
N PHE A 506 -50.48 25.04 14.66
CA PHE A 506 -51.32 26.23 14.46
C PHE A 506 -50.99 26.99 13.18
N VAL A 507 -49.72 27.08 12.78
CA VAL A 507 -49.32 27.75 11.53
C VAL A 507 -49.82 26.98 10.31
N ILE A 508 -49.68 25.64 10.29
CA ILE A 508 -50.19 24.80 9.20
C ILE A 508 -51.71 24.88 9.13
N PHE A 509 -52.37 24.80 10.29
CA PHE A 509 -53.83 24.89 10.38
C PHE A 509 -54.35 26.26 9.89
N GLY A 510 -53.69 27.35 10.28
CA GLY A 510 -54.00 28.70 9.82
C GLY A 510 -53.80 28.87 8.31
N ALA A 511 -52.74 28.29 7.74
CA ALA A 511 -52.50 28.33 6.30
C ALA A 511 -53.57 27.55 5.51
N LEU A 512 -53.98 26.37 6.00
CA LEU A 512 -55.05 25.58 5.39
C LEU A 512 -56.39 26.32 5.44
N ILE A 513 -56.72 26.95 6.56
CA ILE A 513 -57.93 27.78 6.68
C ILE A 513 -57.85 28.96 5.71
N SER A 514 -56.73 29.68 5.67
CA SER A 514 -56.56 30.82 4.75
C SER A 514 -56.76 30.40 3.30
N PHE A 515 -56.15 29.28 2.89
CA PHE A 515 -56.30 28.73 1.55
C PHE A 515 -57.75 28.31 1.24
N ALA A 516 -58.42 27.64 2.19
CA ALA A 516 -59.83 27.31 2.05
C ALA A 516 -60.71 28.56 1.94
N THR A 517 -60.38 29.62 2.68
CA THR A 517 -61.08 30.91 2.61
C THR A 517 -60.92 31.56 1.24
N VAL A 518 -59.71 31.52 0.67
CA VAL A 518 -59.45 32.03 -0.69
C VAL A 518 -60.21 31.24 -1.74
N ILE A 519 -60.23 29.90 -1.65
CA ILE A 519 -61.03 29.06 -2.55
C ILE A 519 -62.51 29.39 -2.43
N ASN A 520 -63.02 29.52 -1.20
CA ASN A 520 -64.42 29.84 -0.95
C ASN A 520 -64.79 31.24 -1.47
N ALA A 521 -63.91 32.23 -1.30
CA ALA A 521 -64.08 33.56 -1.85
C ALA A 521 -64.07 33.53 -3.39
N GLY A 522 -63.13 32.80 -4.00
CA GLY A 522 -63.09 32.59 -5.45
C GLY A 522 -64.35 31.91 -5.97
N TYR A 523 -64.83 30.87 -5.28
CA TYR A 523 -66.07 30.18 -5.63
C TYR A 523 -67.31 31.09 -5.48
N SER A 524 -67.33 31.93 -4.44
CA SER A 524 -68.41 32.90 -4.21
C SER A 524 -68.46 33.96 -5.31
N VAL A 525 -67.30 34.49 -5.71
CA VAL A 525 -67.19 35.42 -6.85
C VAL A 525 -67.58 34.73 -8.15
N TYR A 526 -67.11 33.51 -8.40
CA TYR A 526 -67.48 32.73 -9.59
C TYR A 526 -69.00 32.51 -9.69
N ARG A 527 -69.64 32.12 -8.58
CA ARG A 527 -71.09 31.91 -8.51
C ARG A 527 -71.90 33.19 -8.72
N PHE A 528 -71.35 34.35 -8.36
CA PHE A 528 -71.98 35.66 -8.62
C PHE A 528 -72.01 35.97 -10.13
N TYR A 529 -70.95 35.65 -10.87
CA TYR A 529 -70.87 35.88 -12.32
C TYR A 529 -71.49 34.76 -13.17
N HIS A 530 -71.69 33.56 -12.61
CA HIS A 530 -72.36 32.43 -13.25
C HIS A 530 -73.50 31.88 -12.39
N PRO A 531 -74.63 32.60 -12.26
CA PRO A 531 -75.79 32.11 -11.55
C PRO A 531 -76.37 30.87 -12.26
N LEU A 532 -76.62 29.80 -11.50
CA LEU A 532 -77.26 28.59 -12.02
C LEU A 532 -78.67 28.94 -12.53
N PRO A 533 -79.08 28.43 -13.70
CA PRO A 533 -80.44 28.64 -14.18
C PRO A 533 -81.43 28.02 -13.19
N VAL A 534 -82.30 28.87 -12.64
CA VAL A 534 -83.40 28.45 -11.76
C VAL A 534 -84.34 27.59 -12.61
N LYS A 535 -84.53 26.32 -12.22
CA LYS A 535 -85.49 25.40 -12.82
C LYS A 535 -86.85 25.54 -12.16
#